data_AF-A0A5C4MGR7-F1
#
_entry.id   AF-A0A5C4MGR7-F1
#
_cell.length_a   1.000
_cell.length_b   1.000
_cell.length_c   1.000
_cell.angle_alpha   90.00
_cell.angle_beta   90.00
_cell.angle_gamma   90.00
#
_symmetry.space_group_name_H-M   'P 1'
#
loop_
_entity.id
_entity.type
_entity.pdbx_description
1 polymer ?
#
loop_
_entity_poly.entity_id
_entity_poly.type
_entity_poly.pdbx_seq_one_letter_code
_entity_poly.pdbx_strand_id
1 'polypeptide(L)'
;MHIVSDRRQVDAHTDVVPACATMPDVYDTLSEPLEDMSRSGESWDAWLSAHAKAREACAACPLLAQCLYRAVVDGEVAGYAACTSSEDRAEMRTRLGITLTAPDIDRIAGVRTAGSPVDHESILAARRLYPRDTFAQLAERLGCSLSTVKRHLREASSRPRPSAPERRRTTRPTVDEVLDVFDEVVSTSVTGRTAPSAAPDTVHPPCSLSA
;
A
#
# COMPACT_ATOMS: atom_id res chain seq x y z
N MET A 1 32.62 -3.98 -21.18
CA MET A 1 31.74 -3.72 -20.01
C MET A 1 30.51 -2.98 -20.51
N HIS A 2 29.43 -3.69 -20.79
CA HIS A 2 28.18 -3.09 -21.25
C HIS A 2 27.33 -2.76 -20.03
N ILE A 3 27.31 -1.49 -19.64
CA ILE A 3 26.30 -0.95 -18.74
C ILE A 3 25.07 -0.74 -19.62
N VAL A 4 24.17 -1.72 -19.63
CA VAL A 4 22.81 -1.54 -20.16
C VAL A 4 22.12 -0.60 -19.18
N SER A 5 22.23 0.70 -19.45
CA SER A 5 21.36 1.70 -18.83
C SER A 5 19.97 1.45 -19.41
N ASP A 6 19.21 0.58 -18.76
CA ASP A 6 17.77 0.47 -18.90
C ASP A 6 17.15 1.75 -18.32
N ARG A 7 17.34 2.86 -19.05
CA ARG A 7 16.51 4.04 -18.92
C ARG A 7 15.16 3.62 -19.44
N ARG A 8 14.35 3.03 -18.55
CA ARG A 8 12.91 2.92 -18.73
C ARG A 8 12.44 4.24 -19.31
N GLN A 9 11.95 4.14 -20.53
CA GLN A 9 11.35 5.21 -21.29
C GLN A 9 10.30 5.86 -20.39
N VAL A 10 10.63 7.03 -19.85
CA VAL A 10 9.66 7.89 -19.18
C VAL A 10 8.89 8.50 -20.35
N ASP A 11 7.81 7.85 -20.74
CA ASP A 11 6.91 8.36 -21.76
C ASP A 11 6.55 9.80 -21.37
N ALA A 12 6.72 10.70 -22.33
CA ALA A 12 6.44 12.11 -22.18
C ALA A 12 4.96 12.30 -21.82
N HIS A 13 4.67 12.40 -20.52
CA HIS A 13 3.35 12.81 -20.07
C HIS A 13 3.20 14.28 -20.44
N THR A 14 2.34 14.52 -21.43
CA THR A 14 1.68 15.78 -21.76
C THR A 14 1.47 16.63 -20.50
N ASP A 15 1.65 17.95 -20.61
CA ASP A 15 1.39 18.98 -19.59
C ASP A 15 -0.09 19.00 -19.13
N VAL A 16 -0.59 17.89 -18.60
CA VAL A 16 -1.96 17.71 -18.14
C VAL A 16 -1.94 17.79 -16.63
N VAL A 17 -2.57 18.85 -16.12
CA VAL A 17 -2.81 18.99 -14.69
C VAL A 17 -3.97 18.05 -14.32
N PRO A 18 -3.75 17.06 -13.43
CA PRO A 18 -4.80 16.14 -13.04
C PRO A 18 -5.87 16.86 -12.21
N ALA A 19 -7.11 16.37 -12.26
CA ALA A 19 -8.24 16.98 -11.55
C ALA A 19 -8.01 17.08 -10.03
N CYS A 20 -7.26 16.16 -9.44
CA CYS A 20 -6.88 16.21 -8.02
C CYS A 20 -5.95 17.38 -7.68
N ALA A 21 -5.10 17.81 -8.61
CA ALA A 21 -4.23 18.97 -8.40
C ALA A 21 -4.99 20.30 -8.49
N THR A 22 -6.14 20.32 -9.16
CA THR A 22 -6.99 21.52 -9.28
C THR A 22 -8.02 21.66 -8.16
N MET A 23 -8.20 20.64 -7.32
CA MET A 23 -9.22 20.63 -6.25
C MET A 23 -8.65 20.05 -4.94
N PRO A 24 -7.60 20.66 -4.36
CA PRO A 24 -6.93 20.12 -3.18
C PRO A 24 -7.88 19.94 -2.00
N ASP A 25 -8.74 20.92 -1.71
CA ASP A 25 -9.67 20.86 -0.56
C ASP A 25 -10.58 19.61 -0.57
N VAL A 26 -11.00 19.18 -1.78
CA VAL A 26 -11.84 17.99 -1.94
C VAL A 26 -11.05 16.73 -1.61
N TYR A 27 -9.80 16.63 -2.07
CA TYR A 27 -8.96 15.44 -1.86
C TYR A 27 -8.34 15.40 -0.46
N ASP A 28 -8.07 16.55 0.16
CA ASP A 28 -7.64 16.65 1.55
C ASP A 28 -8.74 16.13 2.48
N THR A 29 -10.01 16.49 2.22
CA THR A 29 -11.17 15.94 2.95
C THR A 29 -11.26 14.41 2.86
N LEU A 30 -10.75 13.81 1.78
CA LEU A 30 -10.75 12.35 1.58
C LEU A 30 -9.47 11.67 2.08
N SER A 31 -8.49 12.44 2.55
CA SER A 31 -7.24 11.91 3.13
C SER A 31 -7.37 11.60 4.62
N GLU A 32 -8.36 12.21 5.28
CA GLU A 32 -8.67 12.00 6.70
C GLU A 32 -9.22 10.58 6.95
N PRO A 33 -8.85 9.91 8.05
CA PRO A 33 -9.40 8.61 8.41
C PRO A 33 -10.92 8.67 8.59
N LEU A 34 -11.64 7.73 7.97
CA LEU A 34 -13.10 7.69 7.96
C LEU A 34 -13.70 7.64 9.39
N GLU A 35 -12.96 7.03 10.32
CA GLU A 35 -13.31 6.89 11.73
C GLU A 35 -13.46 8.24 12.45
N ASP A 36 -12.67 9.24 12.07
CA ASP A 36 -12.76 10.58 12.64
C ASP A 36 -13.94 11.36 12.05
N MET A 37 -14.30 11.08 10.80
CA MET A 37 -15.37 11.77 10.08
C MET A 37 -16.77 11.22 10.38
N SER A 38 -16.90 9.95 10.75
CA SER A 38 -18.20 9.36 11.15
C SER A 38 -18.68 9.83 12.54
N ARG A 39 -17.88 10.63 13.25
CA ARG A 39 -18.20 11.13 14.60
C ARG A 39 -19.24 12.25 14.62
N SER A 40 -19.44 12.95 13.50
CA SER A 40 -20.49 13.97 13.33
C SER A 40 -21.24 13.77 12.02
N GLY A 41 -22.55 14.01 12.02
CA GLY A 41 -23.36 13.95 10.80
C GLY A 41 -22.91 15.00 9.76
N GLU A 42 -22.50 16.18 10.22
CA GLU A 42 -22.02 17.26 9.34
C GLU A 42 -20.70 16.90 8.63
N SER A 43 -19.77 16.23 9.33
CA SER A 43 -18.52 15.76 8.73
C SER A 43 -18.73 14.59 7.78
N TRP A 44 -19.73 13.74 8.06
CA TRP A 44 -20.13 12.65 7.16
C TRP A 44 -20.73 13.18 5.85
N ASP A 45 -21.65 14.14 5.92
CA ASP A 45 -22.25 14.76 4.72
C ASP A 45 -21.20 15.50 3.88
N ALA A 46 -20.26 16.19 4.54
CA ALA A 46 -19.12 16.83 3.88
C ALA A 46 -18.24 15.79 3.15
N TRP A 47 -17.95 14.65 3.80
CA TRP A 47 -17.20 13.56 3.18
C TRP A 47 -17.93 12.97 1.97
N LEU A 48 -19.23 12.68 2.09
CA LEU A 48 -20.02 12.14 0.98
C LEU A 48 -20.04 13.08 -0.22
N SER A 49 -20.19 14.38 0.03
CA SER A 49 -20.14 15.42 -0.99
C SER A 49 -18.76 15.50 -1.66
N ALA A 50 -17.68 15.48 -0.86
CA ALA A 50 -16.32 15.47 -1.37
C ALA A 50 -16.03 14.20 -2.20
N HIS A 51 -16.49 13.03 -1.74
CA HIS A 51 -16.30 11.76 -2.41
C HIS A 51 -17.04 11.72 -3.76
N ALA A 52 -18.28 12.20 -3.83
CA ALA A 52 -19.03 12.31 -5.08
C ALA A 52 -18.31 13.21 -6.10
N LYS A 53 -17.86 14.39 -5.67
CA LYS A 53 -17.11 15.33 -6.52
C LYS A 53 -15.78 14.75 -7.00
N ALA A 54 -15.03 14.12 -6.09
CA ALA A 54 -13.75 13.49 -6.44
C ALA A 54 -13.96 12.35 -7.43
N ARG A 55 -14.98 11.51 -7.25
CA ARG A 55 -15.32 10.43 -8.17
C ARG A 55 -15.64 10.95 -9.57
N GLU A 56 -16.49 11.95 -9.69
CA GLU A 56 -16.85 12.55 -10.98
C GLU A 56 -15.60 13.08 -11.71
N ALA A 57 -14.81 13.90 -11.02
CA ALA A 57 -13.64 14.53 -11.62
C ALA A 57 -12.52 13.52 -11.91
N CYS A 58 -12.36 12.49 -11.09
CA CYS A 58 -11.37 11.44 -11.32
C CYS A 58 -11.77 10.54 -12.49
N ALA A 59 -13.06 10.21 -12.64
CA ALA A 59 -13.58 9.45 -13.78
C ALA A 59 -13.38 10.18 -15.11
N ALA A 60 -13.45 11.52 -15.10
CA ALA A 60 -13.18 12.35 -16.27
C ALA A 60 -11.67 12.61 -16.51
N CYS A 61 -10.79 12.18 -15.62
CA CYS A 61 -9.36 12.47 -15.71
C CYS A 61 -8.70 11.63 -16.81
N PRO A 62 -8.01 12.24 -17.79
CA PRO A 62 -7.34 11.50 -18.87
C PRO A 62 -6.18 10.61 -18.37
N LEU A 63 -5.70 10.85 -17.14
CA LEU A 63 -4.65 10.06 -16.51
C LEU A 63 -5.19 8.89 -15.68
N LEU A 64 -6.50 8.62 -15.67
CA LEU A 64 -7.14 7.64 -14.80
C LEU A 64 -6.46 6.27 -14.83
N ALA A 65 -6.33 5.65 -16.00
CA ALA A 65 -5.76 4.29 -16.14
C ALA A 65 -4.29 4.24 -15.70
N GLN A 66 -3.50 5.25 -16.06
CA GLN A 66 -2.08 5.33 -15.69
C GLN A 66 -1.91 5.60 -14.19
N CYS A 67 -2.76 6.45 -13.62
CA CYS A 67 -2.80 6.73 -12.19
C CYS A 67 -3.16 5.47 -11.39
N LEU A 68 -4.18 4.73 -11.83
CA LEU A 68 -4.59 3.47 -11.22
C LEU A 68 -3.45 2.45 -11.24
N TYR A 69 -2.84 2.24 -12.42
CA TYR A 69 -1.75 1.31 -12.58
C TYR A 69 -0.59 1.64 -11.64
N ARG A 70 -0.17 2.91 -11.59
CA ARG A 70 0.90 3.35 -10.68
C ARG A 70 0.54 3.18 -9.21
N ALA A 71 -0.68 3.54 -8.82
CA ALA A 71 -1.13 3.45 -7.44
C ALA A 71 -1.28 2.00 -6.96
N VAL A 72 -1.53 1.05 -7.86
CA VAL A 72 -1.67 -0.37 -7.51
C VAL A 72 -0.32 -1.10 -7.61
N VAL A 73 0.43 -0.87 -8.67
CA VAL A 73 1.62 -1.65 -9.03
C VAL A 73 2.92 -1.03 -8.57
N ASP A 74 3.06 0.30 -8.64
CA ASP A 74 4.35 0.98 -8.45
C ASP A 74 4.59 1.47 -7.02
N GLY A 75 3.53 1.86 -6.31
CA GLY A 75 3.64 2.29 -4.93
C GLY A 75 2.30 2.68 -4.33
N GLU A 76 2.25 2.71 -2.99
CA GLU A 76 1.05 3.18 -2.30
C GLU A 76 0.92 4.70 -2.42
N VAL A 77 -0.29 5.15 -2.69
CA VAL A 77 -0.68 6.56 -2.68
C VAL A 77 -1.58 6.75 -1.47
N ALA A 78 -1.38 7.81 -0.70
CA ALA A 78 -2.27 8.10 0.42
C ALA A 78 -3.62 8.66 -0.09
N GLY A 79 -4.72 8.33 0.59
CA GLY A 79 -6.05 8.87 0.31
C GLY A 79 -6.71 8.34 -0.97
N TYR A 80 -7.59 9.17 -1.54
CA TYR A 80 -8.37 8.84 -2.74
C TYR A 80 -7.60 9.15 -4.03
N ALA A 81 -7.42 8.14 -4.88
CA ALA A 81 -6.71 8.28 -6.15
C ALA A 81 -7.27 7.29 -7.17
N ALA A 82 -7.29 7.68 -8.45
CA ALA A 82 -7.74 6.84 -9.56
C ALA A 82 -9.11 6.15 -9.32
N CYS A 83 -10.07 6.90 -8.78
CA CYS A 83 -11.40 6.39 -8.40
C CYS A 83 -11.40 5.29 -7.31
N THR A 84 -10.34 5.16 -6.52
CA THR A 84 -10.17 4.13 -5.50
C THR A 84 -9.75 4.72 -4.15
N SER A 85 -10.21 4.11 -3.06
CA SER A 85 -9.65 4.30 -1.73
C SER A 85 -8.38 3.48 -1.53
N SER A 86 -7.65 3.73 -0.43
CA SER A 86 -6.51 2.89 -0.02
C SER A 86 -6.91 1.43 0.21
N GLU A 87 -8.11 1.20 0.72
CA GLU A 87 -8.68 -0.13 0.97
C GLU A 87 -8.98 -0.86 -0.34
N ASP A 88 -9.63 -0.18 -1.31
CA ASP A 88 -9.88 -0.76 -2.63
C ASP A 88 -8.55 -1.18 -3.30
N ARG A 89 -7.51 -0.34 -3.23
CA ARG A 89 -6.19 -0.68 -3.78
C ARG A 89 -5.52 -1.85 -3.06
N ALA A 90 -5.66 -1.95 -1.74
CA ALA A 90 -5.13 -3.08 -0.98
C ALA A 90 -5.81 -4.41 -1.41
N GLU A 91 -7.12 -4.38 -1.63
CA GLU A 91 -7.88 -5.52 -2.16
C GLU A 91 -7.44 -5.87 -3.59
N MET A 92 -7.32 -4.87 -4.48
CA MET A 92 -6.82 -5.09 -5.84
C MET A 92 -5.44 -5.76 -5.85
N ARG A 93 -4.51 -5.30 -5.00
CA ARG A 93 -3.18 -5.90 -4.88
C ARG A 93 -3.23 -7.33 -4.36
N THR A 94 -4.13 -7.62 -3.42
CA THR A 94 -4.34 -8.97 -2.91
C THR A 94 -4.78 -9.91 -4.03
N ARG A 95 -5.75 -9.51 -4.84
CA ARG A 95 -6.23 -10.28 -6.01
C ARG A 95 -5.16 -10.48 -7.09
N LEU A 96 -4.35 -9.44 -7.32
CA LEU A 96 -3.25 -9.48 -8.29
C LEU A 96 -2.00 -10.21 -7.75
N GLY A 97 -1.94 -10.57 -6.47
CA GLY A 97 -0.77 -11.16 -5.83
C GLY A 97 0.43 -10.21 -5.76
N ILE A 98 0.17 -8.91 -5.64
CA ILE A 98 1.18 -7.84 -5.53
C ILE A 98 1.47 -7.60 -4.05
N THR A 99 2.75 -7.59 -3.68
CA THR A 99 3.20 -7.13 -2.37
C THR A 99 4.04 -5.89 -2.55
N LEU A 100 3.56 -4.74 -2.06
CA LEU A 100 4.37 -3.53 -2.00
C LEU A 100 5.31 -3.61 -0.79
N THR A 101 6.58 -3.36 -1.02
CA THR A 101 7.53 -3.13 0.07
C THR A 101 7.38 -1.68 0.51
N ALA A 102 6.98 -1.47 1.77
CA ALA A 102 6.98 -0.13 2.34
C ALA A 102 8.39 0.47 2.25
N PRO A 103 8.53 1.74 1.86
CA PRO A 103 9.83 2.40 1.84
C PRO A 103 10.43 2.37 3.25
N ASP A 104 11.68 1.92 3.34
CA ASP A 104 12.47 1.94 4.57
C ASP A 104 12.84 3.39 4.89
N ILE A 105 11.95 4.06 5.63
CA ILE A 105 12.07 5.48 5.98
C ILE A 105 13.35 5.74 6.77
N ASP A 106 13.76 4.82 7.65
CA ASP A 106 14.97 4.93 8.46
C ASP A 106 16.23 4.94 7.58
N ARG A 107 16.26 4.06 6.58
CA ARG A 107 17.34 4.03 5.58
C ARG A 107 17.36 5.30 4.73
N ILE A 108 16.19 5.81 4.33
CA ILE A 108 16.07 7.03 3.51
C ILE A 108 16.49 8.27 4.31
N ALA A 109 16.07 8.36 5.57
CA ALA A 109 16.41 9.47 6.47
C ALA A 109 17.87 9.46 6.92
N GLY A 110 18.66 8.46 6.53
CA GLY A 110 20.05 8.31 6.96
C GLY A 110 20.18 8.08 8.47
N VAL A 111 19.07 7.75 9.15
CA VAL A 111 19.04 7.48 10.57
C VAL A 111 19.65 6.10 10.77
N ARG A 112 20.98 6.10 10.96
CA ARG A 112 21.64 5.01 11.64
C ARG A 112 21.28 5.15 13.11
N THR A 113 20.17 4.57 13.55
CA THR A 113 19.87 4.50 14.98
C THR A 113 21.07 3.84 15.65
N ALA A 114 21.79 4.59 16.49
CA ALA A 114 22.86 4.04 17.31
C ALA A 114 22.21 3.06 18.28
N GLY A 115 22.13 1.79 17.89
CA GLY A 115 21.35 0.76 18.58
C GLY A 115 20.27 0.06 17.74
N SER A 116 20.07 0.41 16.47
CA SER A 116 19.23 -0.43 15.59
C SER A 116 19.89 -1.81 15.46
N PRO A 117 19.16 -2.91 15.70
CA PRO A 117 19.70 -4.25 15.53
C PRO A 117 20.28 -4.37 14.12
N VAL A 118 21.56 -4.75 14.01
CA VAL A 118 22.15 -5.02 12.69
C VAL A 118 21.36 -6.13 12.03
N ASP A 119 20.74 -5.80 10.91
CA ASP A 119 19.85 -6.69 10.19
C ASP A 119 20.60 -7.93 9.64
N HIS A 120 19.90 -9.06 9.62
CA HIS A 120 20.41 -10.36 9.16
C HIS A 120 20.90 -10.30 7.72
N GLU A 121 20.16 -9.65 6.82
CA GLU A 121 20.57 -9.51 5.42
C GLU A 121 21.77 -8.60 5.25
N SER A 122 21.93 -7.59 6.12
CA SER A 122 23.10 -6.71 6.12
C SER A 122 24.39 -7.48 6.43
N ILE A 123 24.34 -8.43 7.38
CA ILE A 123 25.48 -9.31 7.71
C ILE A 123 25.80 -10.28 6.57
N LEU A 124 24.77 -10.87 5.96
CA LEU A 124 24.95 -11.78 4.81
C LEU A 124 25.48 -11.03 3.57
N ALA A 125 24.99 -9.82 3.31
CA ALA A 125 25.49 -8.94 2.25
C ALA A 125 26.97 -8.60 2.49
N ALA A 126 27.34 -8.19 3.72
CA ALA A 126 28.73 -7.93 4.06
C ALA A 126 29.62 -9.17 3.89
N ARG A 127 29.14 -10.37 4.27
CA ARG A 127 29.90 -11.61 4.06
C ARG A 127 30.12 -11.94 2.58
N ARG A 128 29.15 -11.62 1.71
CA ARG A 128 29.25 -11.78 0.25
C ARG A 128 30.23 -10.77 -0.37
N LEU A 129 30.18 -9.51 0.08
CA LEU A 129 31.05 -8.43 -0.39
C LEU A 129 32.51 -8.58 0.08
N TYR A 130 32.74 -9.13 1.27
CA TYR A 130 34.07 -9.30 1.85
C TYR A 130 34.29 -10.76 2.31
N PRO A 131 34.48 -11.72 1.38
CA PRO A 131 34.60 -13.14 1.72
C PRO A 131 35.83 -13.48 2.56
N ARG A 132 36.88 -12.65 2.50
CA ARG A 132 38.15 -12.84 3.21
C ARG A 132 38.21 -12.19 4.59
N ASP A 133 37.25 -11.33 4.91
CA ASP A 133 37.22 -10.67 6.22
C ASP A 133 36.92 -11.70 7.31
N THR A 134 37.59 -11.52 8.45
CA THR A 134 37.28 -12.26 9.69
C THR A 134 35.97 -11.74 10.29
N PHE A 135 35.35 -12.52 11.18
CA PHE A 135 34.12 -12.07 11.86
C PHE A 135 34.34 -10.82 12.73
N ALA A 136 35.55 -10.62 13.24
CA ALA A 136 35.91 -9.40 13.97
C ALA A 136 35.93 -8.18 13.06
N GLN A 137 36.55 -8.30 11.88
CA GLN A 137 36.57 -7.23 10.87
C GLN A 137 35.18 -6.92 10.33
N LEU A 138 34.35 -7.93 10.10
CA LEU A 138 32.94 -7.73 9.72
C LEU A 138 32.14 -7.02 10.81
N ALA A 139 32.37 -7.35 12.08
CA ALA A 139 31.70 -6.72 13.22
C ALA A 139 32.07 -5.24 13.35
N GLU A 140 33.37 -4.92 13.22
CA GLU A 140 33.88 -3.55 13.21
C GLU A 140 33.28 -2.73 12.05
N ARG A 141 33.25 -3.30 10.84
CA ARG A 141 32.71 -2.64 9.65
C ARG A 141 31.21 -2.35 9.74
N LEU A 142 30.47 -3.20 10.44
CA LEU A 142 29.03 -3.08 10.67
C LEU A 142 28.68 -2.34 11.97
N GLY A 143 29.67 -1.98 12.79
CA GLY A 143 29.45 -1.32 14.08
C GLY A 143 28.72 -2.18 15.11
N CYS A 144 28.92 -3.51 15.09
CA CYS A 144 28.26 -4.44 16.01
C CYS A 144 29.25 -5.35 16.73
N SER A 145 28.75 -6.19 17.65
CA SER A 145 29.56 -7.16 18.37
C SER A 145 29.79 -8.43 17.54
N LEU A 146 30.92 -9.09 17.81
CA LEU A 146 31.29 -10.35 17.18
C LEU A 146 30.28 -11.48 17.48
N SER A 147 29.62 -11.44 18.65
CA SER A 147 28.55 -12.38 18.99
C SER A 147 27.31 -12.20 18.12
N THR A 148 26.94 -10.97 17.75
CA THR A 148 25.84 -10.68 16.81
C THR A 148 26.14 -11.27 15.43
N VAL A 149 27.35 -11.04 14.89
CA VAL A 149 27.77 -11.60 13.59
C VAL A 149 27.73 -13.13 13.61
N LYS A 150 28.32 -13.76 14.64
CA LYS A 150 28.33 -15.24 14.74
C LYS A 150 26.93 -15.82 14.88
N ARG A 151 26.06 -15.19 15.68
CA ARG A 151 24.67 -15.60 15.86
C ARG A 151 23.95 -15.63 14.51
N HIS A 152 23.99 -14.54 13.76
CA HIS A 152 23.30 -14.45 12.48
C HIS A 152 23.86 -15.40 11.41
N LEU A 153 25.18 -15.60 11.36
CA LEU A 153 25.78 -16.57 10.43
C LEU A 153 25.46 -18.02 10.81
N ARG A 154 25.36 -18.33 12.11
CA ARG A 154 24.91 -19.65 12.59
C ARG A 154 23.43 -19.87 12.28
N GLU A 155 22.59 -18.87 12.51
CA GLU A 155 21.17 -18.90 12.11
C GLU A 155 21.03 -19.12 10.60
N ALA A 156 21.80 -18.44 9.76
CA ALA A 156 21.79 -18.62 8.31
C ALA A 156 22.24 -20.03 7.86
N SER A 157 23.17 -20.65 8.60
CA SER A 157 23.66 -22.00 8.31
C SER A 157 22.71 -23.10 8.78
N SER A 158 21.95 -22.84 9.85
CA SER A 158 21.02 -23.79 10.46
C SER A 158 19.59 -23.67 9.93
N ARG A 159 19.24 -22.56 9.25
CA ARG A 159 17.90 -22.35 8.72
C ARG A 159 17.68 -23.28 7.52
N PRO A 160 16.62 -24.11 7.53
CA PRO A 160 16.21 -24.84 6.34
C PRO A 160 16.02 -23.85 5.20
N ARG A 161 16.51 -24.19 4.00
CA ARG A 161 16.27 -23.40 2.78
C ARG A 161 14.76 -23.12 2.73
N PRO A 162 14.31 -21.85 2.69
CA PRO A 162 12.90 -21.56 2.74
C PRO A 162 12.19 -22.40 1.69
N SER A 163 11.15 -23.12 2.11
CA SER A 163 10.19 -23.76 1.23
C SER A 163 9.79 -22.71 0.18
N ALA A 164 9.76 -23.15 -1.08
CA ALA A 164 9.66 -22.32 -2.27
C ALA A 164 8.86 -21.03 -2.05
N PRO A 165 9.34 -19.88 -2.55
CA PRO A 165 8.64 -18.61 -2.37
C PRO A 165 7.19 -18.81 -2.80
N GLU A 166 6.28 -18.49 -1.88
CA GLU A 166 4.85 -18.29 -2.16
C GLU A 166 4.75 -17.59 -3.52
N ARG A 167 3.99 -18.16 -4.46
CA ARG A 167 3.98 -17.77 -5.89
C ARG A 167 3.71 -16.28 -6.04
N ARG A 168 4.74 -15.46 -5.89
CA ARG A 168 4.79 -14.10 -6.37
C ARG A 168 4.67 -14.25 -7.86
N ARG A 169 3.63 -13.65 -8.46
CA ARG A 169 3.58 -13.53 -9.92
C ARG A 169 4.91 -12.94 -10.35
N THR A 170 5.70 -13.72 -11.08
CA THR A 170 7.04 -13.30 -11.54
C THR A 170 6.95 -12.24 -12.63
N THR A 171 5.75 -12.03 -13.18
CA THR A 171 5.48 -11.07 -14.24
C THR A 171 4.63 -9.95 -13.67
N ARG A 172 5.10 -8.71 -13.86
CA ARG A 172 4.36 -7.49 -13.55
C ARG A 172 3.02 -7.52 -14.30
N PRO A 173 1.89 -7.24 -13.65
CA PRO A 173 0.59 -7.24 -14.33
C PRO A 173 0.55 -6.17 -15.42
N THR A 174 -0.23 -6.45 -16.44
CA THR A 174 -0.57 -5.55 -17.53
C THR A 174 -1.59 -4.50 -17.07
N VAL A 175 -1.77 -3.44 -17.86
CA VAL A 175 -2.77 -2.40 -17.54
C VAL A 175 -4.19 -2.98 -17.59
N ASP A 176 -4.48 -3.82 -18.58
CA ASP A 176 -5.79 -4.44 -18.75
C ASP A 176 -6.15 -5.33 -17.55
N GLU A 177 -5.22 -6.17 -17.06
CA GLU A 177 -5.45 -6.97 -15.85
C GLU A 177 -5.74 -6.11 -14.60
N VAL A 178 -5.15 -4.92 -14.49
CA VAL A 178 -5.43 -4.00 -13.38
C VAL A 178 -6.82 -3.38 -13.52
N LEU A 179 -7.24 -3.05 -14.74
CA LEU A 179 -8.57 -2.50 -15.03
C LEU A 179 -9.68 -3.53 -14.80
N ASP A 180 -9.47 -4.78 -15.19
CA ASP A 180 -10.42 -5.87 -14.93
C ASP A 180 -10.68 -6.04 -13.43
N VAL A 181 -9.60 -6.09 -12.63
CA VAL A 181 -9.71 -6.21 -11.16
C VAL A 181 -10.33 -4.95 -10.54
N PHE A 182 -10.08 -3.76 -11.10
CA PHE A 182 -10.72 -2.53 -10.66
C PHE A 182 -12.24 -2.59 -10.81
N ASP A 183 -12.73 -3.03 -11.98
CA ASP A 183 -14.17 -3.14 -12.23
C ASP A 183 -14.84 -4.12 -11.26
N GLU A 184 -14.19 -5.24 -10.95
CA GLU A 184 -14.68 -6.21 -9.96
C GLU A 184 -14.74 -5.61 -8.54
N VAL A 185 -13.68 -4.94 -8.09
CA VAL A 185 -13.59 -4.39 -6.74
C VAL A 185 -14.60 -3.25 -6.56
N VAL A 186 -14.64 -2.29 -7.49
CA VAL A 186 -15.56 -1.15 -7.40
C VAL A 186 -17.02 -1.59 -7.49
N SER A 187 -17.34 -2.56 -8.34
CA SER A 187 -18.70 -3.11 -8.41
C SER A 187 -19.11 -3.77 -7.08
N THR A 188 -18.19 -4.48 -6.44
CA THR A 188 -18.42 -5.10 -5.13
C THR A 188 -18.63 -4.04 -4.05
N SER A 189 -17.77 -3.01 -3.99
CA SER A 189 -17.84 -1.91 -3.02
C SER A 189 -19.15 -1.11 -3.13
N VAL A 190 -19.73 -0.97 -4.33
CA VAL A 190 -21.06 -0.34 -4.51
C VAL A 190 -22.17 -1.24 -3.96
N THR A 191 -22.12 -2.54 -4.23
CA THR A 191 -23.16 -3.47 -3.74
C THR A 191 -23.14 -3.67 -2.22
N GLY A 192 -21.96 -3.69 -1.59
CA GLY A 192 -21.80 -3.84 -0.14
C GLY A 192 -22.27 -2.64 0.68
N ARG A 193 -22.26 -1.42 0.12
CA ARG A 193 -22.72 -0.19 0.79
C ARG A 193 -24.23 0.06 0.67
N THR A 194 -24.94 -0.72 -0.16
CA THR A 194 -26.37 -0.51 -0.46
C THR A 194 -27.30 -1.54 0.18
N ALA A 195 -26.88 -2.22 1.26
CA ALA A 195 -27.78 -3.08 2.04
C ALA A 195 -28.42 -2.28 3.20
N PRO A 196 -29.66 -1.76 3.06
CA PRO A 196 -30.44 -1.40 4.24
C PRO A 196 -30.78 -2.68 5.00
N SER A 197 -30.39 -2.73 6.27
CA SER A 197 -30.88 -3.71 7.23
C SER A 197 -32.39 -3.51 7.39
N ALA A 198 -33.17 -4.21 6.57
CA ALA A 198 -34.60 -4.38 6.77
C ALA A 198 -34.79 -5.41 7.89
N ALA A 199 -34.78 -4.94 9.14
CA ALA A 199 -35.33 -5.69 10.25
C ALA A 199 -36.87 -5.68 10.12
N PRO A 200 -37.56 -6.83 10.18
CA PRO A 200 -39.02 -6.85 10.13
C PRO A 200 -39.62 -6.27 11.42
N ASP A 201 -40.44 -5.23 11.25
CA ASP A 201 -41.36 -4.70 12.24
C ASP A 201 -42.15 -5.83 12.91
N THR A 202 -41.86 -6.08 14.19
CA THR A 202 -42.73 -6.90 15.03
C THR A 202 -43.55 -5.94 15.90
N VAL A 203 -44.75 -5.65 15.42
CA VAL A 203 -45.81 -4.95 16.15
C VAL A 203 -46.17 -5.73 17.41
N HIS A 204 -45.90 -5.15 18.59
CA HIS A 204 -46.47 -5.63 19.85
C HIS A 204 -47.71 -4.80 20.22
N PRO A 205 -48.87 -5.43 20.52
CA PRO A 205 -50.07 -4.72 20.93
C PRO A 205 -49.99 -4.24 22.40
N PRO A 206 -50.77 -3.21 22.78
CA PRO A 206 -50.74 -2.64 24.12
C PRO A 206 -51.55 -3.50 25.11
N CYS A 207 -50.88 -4.11 26.09
CA CYS A 207 -51.55 -4.65 27.27
C CYS A 207 -51.64 -3.55 28.33
N SER A 208 -52.85 -3.06 28.51
CA SER A 208 -53.33 -2.27 29.64
C SER A 208 -53.23 -3.09 30.93
N LEU A 209 -52.90 -2.44 32.06
CA LEU A 209 -53.61 -2.60 33.33
C LEU A 209 -53.06 -1.65 34.39
N SER A 210 -53.95 -0.79 34.84
CA SER A 210 -53.90 -0.05 36.09
C SER A 210 -54.02 -0.99 37.29
N ALA A 211 -53.28 -0.69 38.36
CA ALA A 211 -53.70 -0.78 39.76
C ALA A 211 -52.71 0.00 40.63
#